data_AF-A0A316BZU3-F1
#
_entry.id   AF-A0A316BZU3-F1
#
_cell.length_a   1.000
_cell.length_b   1.000
_cell.length_c   1.000
_cell.angle_alpha   90.00
_cell.angle_beta   90.00
_cell.angle_gamma   90.00
#
_symmetry.space_group_name_H-M   'P 1'
#
loop_
_entity.id
_entity.type
_entity.pdbx_description
1 polymer ?
#
loop_
_entity_poly.entity_id
_entity_poly.type
_entity_poly.pdbx_seq_one_letter_code
_entity_poly.pdbx_strand_id
1 'polypeptide(L)'
;MIASYRRTEEGIRRIAAERRRSMAAPLELIKPSPEPISEPAKVIPLRTPRDDLMRIIDLVARMHGARGDEIFSAAKSNRVAYARQAAICAVKVARPDMTLMHVGRVFGRDHTTILSAMRKRGFRSE
;
A
#
# COMPACT_ATOMS: atom_id res chain seq x y z
N MET A 1 51.76 -54.98 26.78
CA MET A 1 51.82 -53.77 25.94
C MET A 1 50.95 -54.00 24.71
N ILE A 2 49.79 -53.34 24.62
CA ILE A 2 48.87 -53.46 23.47
C ILE A 2 49.15 -52.24 22.58
N ALA A 3 49.80 -52.44 21.44
CA ALA A 3 50.00 -51.37 20.46
C ALA A 3 48.63 -50.97 19.88
N SER A 4 48.24 -49.71 20.07
CA SER A 4 46.93 -49.22 19.60
C SER A 4 46.89 -49.25 18.07
N TYR A 5 46.10 -50.17 17.52
CA TYR A 5 45.87 -50.41 16.10
C TYR A 5 45.50 -49.15 15.26
N ARG A 6 45.12 -48.04 15.91
CA ARG A 6 44.84 -46.74 15.27
C ARG A 6 46.07 -45.91 14.86
N ARG A 7 47.29 -46.28 15.29
CA ARG A 7 48.54 -45.52 15.01
C ARG A 7 49.50 -46.20 14.03
N THR A 8 49.16 -47.39 13.52
CA THR A 8 49.95 -48.04 12.48
C THR A 8 49.52 -47.49 11.11
N GLU A 9 50.45 -47.44 10.15
CA GLU A 9 50.17 -46.96 8.79
C GLU A 9 49.03 -47.74 8.12
N GLU A 10 48.94 -49.05 8.40
CA GLU A 10 47.86 -49.91 7.91
C GLU A 10 46.49 -49.57 8.51
N GLY A 11 46.45 -49.19 9.79
CA GLY A 11 45.21 -48.75 10.45
C GLY A 11 44.68 -47.44 9.84
N ILE A 12 45.59 -46.49 9.56
CA ILE A 12 45.26 -45.23 8.90
C ILE A 12 44.76 -45.47 7.47
N ARG A 13 45.42 -46.36 6.70
CA ARG A 13 45.01 -46.72 5.33
C ARG A 13 43.64 -47.41 5.29
N ARG A 14 43.33 -48.29 6.25
CA ARG A 14 42.02 -48.93 6.34
C ARG A 14 40.91 -47.93 6.65
N ILE A 15 41.09 -47.06 7.65
CA ILE A 15 40.11 -46.03 8.00
C ILE A 15 39.87 -45.05 6.84
N ALA A 16 40.93 -44.68 6.11
CA ALA A 16 40.81 -43.85 4.92
C ALA A 16 40.06 -44.55 3.78
N ALA A 17 40.31 -45.85 3.54
CA ALA A 17 39.62 -46.64 2.52
C ALA A 17 38.14 -46.92 2.86
N GLU A 18 37.82 -47.01 4.15
CA GLU A 18 36.46 -47.22 4.66
C GLU A 18 35.63 -45.94 4.61
N ARG A 19 36.25 -44.78 4.91
CA ARG A 19 35.66 -43.44 4.67
C ARG A 19 35.38 -43.18 3.19
N ARG A 20 36.29 -43.60 2.30
CA ARG A 20 36.11 -43.40 0.85
C ARG A 20 34.96 -44.22 0.28
N ARG A 21 34.70 -45.41 0.85
CA ARG A 21 33.55 -46.26 0.50
C ARG A 21 32.23 -45.75 1.06
N SER A 22 32.24 -45.12 2.24
CA SER A 22 31.03 -44.53 2.83
C SER A 22 30.69 -43.12 2.30
N MET A 23 31.57 -42.48 1.54
CA MET A 23 31.34 -41.18 0.89
C MET A 23 30.85 -41.26 -0.57
N ALA A 24 30.45 -42.45 -1.05
CA ALA A 24 30.12 -42.68 -2.46
C ALA A 24 28.61 -42.84 -2.74
N ALA A 25 27.78 -42.03 -2.11
CA ALA A 25 26.46 -41.73 -2.67
C ALA A 25 26.34 -40.21 -2.78
N PRO A 26 26.44 -39.63 -3.99
CA PRO A 26 26.07 -38.24 -4.19
C PRO A 26 24.64 -38.08 -3.67
N LEU A 27 24.43 -37.16 -2.73
CA LEU A 27 23.07 -36.74 -2.39
C LEU A 27 22.47 -36.17 -3.67
N GLU A 28 21.56 -36.90 -4.31
CA GLU A 28 20.79 -36.35 -5.41
C GLU A 28 19.95 -35.21 -4.84
N LEU A 29 20.26 -33.99 -5.28
CA LEU A 29 19.49 -32.81 -4.95
C LEU A 29 18.09 -33.00 -5.55
N ILE A 30 17.17 -33.49 -4.73
CA ILE A 30 15.74 -33.48 -5.05
C ILE A 30 15.39 -32.01 -5.29
N LYS A 31 15.24 -31.63 -6.55
CA LYS A 31 14.69 -30.32 -6.89
C LYS A 31 13.29 -30.32 -6.28
N PRO A 32 12.96 -29.40 -5.36
CA PRO A 32 11.60 -29.34 -4.85
C PRO A 32 10.68 -29.24 -6.06
N SER A 33 9.74 -30.18 -6.18
CA SER A 33 8.64 -30.03 -7.14
C SER A 33 8.10 -28.62 -6.90
N PRO A 34 7.96 -27.76 -7.93
CA PRO A 34 7.40 -26.45 -7.71
C PRO A 34 6.04 -26.68 -7.06
N GLU A 35 5.93 -26.32 -5.78
CA GLU A 35 4.62 -26.25 -5.14
C GLU A 35 3.78 -25.38 -6.07
N PRO A 36 2.53 -25.78 -6.39
CA PRO A 36 1.67 -24.92 -7.18
C PRO A 36 1.59 -23.61 -6.42
N ILE A 37 2.13 -22.54 -7.01
CA ILE A 37 2.08 -21.19 -6.47
C ILE A 37 0.58 -20.92 -6.33
N SER A 38 0.05 -21.05 -5.11
CA SER A 38 -1.38 -20.85 -4.86
C SER A 38 -1.71 -19.48 -5.41
N GLU A 39 -2.75 -19.40 -6.25
CA GLU A 39 -3.17 -18.15 -6.90
C GLU A 39 -3.08 -16.98 -5.91
N PRO A 40 -2.53 -15.82 -6.32
CA PRO A 40 -2.34 -14.70 -5.41
C PRO A 40 -3.68 -14.39 -4.74
N ALA A 41 -3.72 -14.53 -3.42
CA ALA A 41 -4.92 -14.35 -2.62
C ALA A 41 -5.61 -13.04 -3.02
N LYS A 42 -6.92 -13.10 -3.27
CA LYS A 42 -7.73 -11.95 -3.69
C LYS A 42 -7.50 -10.77 -2.74
N VAL A 43 -6.81 -9.74 -3.23
CA VAL A 43 -6.42 -8.58 -2.41
C VAL A 43 -7.66 -7.73 -2.16
N ILE A 44 -8.15 -7.69 -0.92
CA ILE A 44 -9.21 -6.77 -0.51
C ILE A 44 -8.53 -5.43 -0.20
N PRO A 45 -8.83 -4.34 -0.92
CA PRO A 45 -8.20 -3.06 -0.65
C PRO A 45 -8.61 -2.56 0.74
N LEU A 46 -7.62 -2.20 1.56
CA LEU A 46 -7.86 -1.56 2.85
C LEU A 46 -8.53 -0.20 2.60
N ARG A 47 -9.74 -0.03 3.13
CA ARG A 47 -10.50 1.22 3.01
C ARG A 47 -10.00 2.21 4.05
N THR A 48 -9.33 3.26 3.60
CA THR A 48 -8.84 4.32 4.49
C THR A 48 -9.84 5.49 4.57
N PRO A 49 -9.79 6.31 5.63
CA PRO A 49 -10.60 7.54 5.71
C PRO A 49 -10.38 8.49 4.52
N ARG A 50 -9.18 8.46 3.92
CA ARG A 50 -8.87 9.25 2.72
C ARG A 50 -9.65 8.77 1.51
N ASP A 51 -9.81 7.46 1.34
CA ASP A 51 -10.54 6.88 0.21
C ASP A 51 -12.02 7.29 0.24
N ASP A 52 -12.59 7.42 1.43
CA ASP A 52 -13.96 7.88 1.61
C ASP A 52 -14.14 9.34 1.19
N LEU A 53 -13.18 10.19 1.54
CA LEU A 53 -13.17 11.58 1.07
C LEU A 53 -13.03 11.66 -0.44
N MET A 54 -12.14 10.88 -1.04
CA MET A 54 -11.95 10.87 -2.50
C MET A 54 -13.23 10.43 -3.22
N ARG A 55 -13.93 9.41 -2.70
CA ARG A 55 -15.23 8.98 -3.27
C ARG A 55 -16.30 10.07 -3.22
N ILE A 56 -16.36 10.83 -2.12
CA ILE A 56 -17.29 11.96 -1.99
C ILE A 56 -16.95 13.04 -3.02
N ILE A 57 -15.68 13.38 -3.15
CA ILE A 57 -15.20 14.38 -4.12
C ILE A 57 -15.54 13.94 -5.55
N ASP A 58 -15.27 12.68 -5.90
CA ASP A 58 -15.56 12.14 -7.23
C ASP A 58 -17.05 12.09 -7.54
N LEU A 59 -17.88 11.75 -6.56
CA LEU A 59 -19.34 11.76 -6.72
C LEU A 59 -19.83 13.19 -7.01
N VAL A 60 -19.42 14.15 -6.18
CA VAL A 60 -19.84 15.55 -6.32
C VAL A 60 -19.30 16.18 -7.60
N ALA A 61 -18.06 15.85 -7.99
CA ALA A 61 -17.48 16.29 -9.25
C ALA A 61 -18.37 15.86 -10.43
N ARG A 62 -18.72 14.56 -10.49
CA ARG A 62 -19.58 14.02 -11.56
C ARG A 62 -20.95 14.65 -11.59
N MET A 63 -21.57 14.91 -10.43
CA MET A 63 -22.86 15.61 -10.33
C MET A 63 -22.82 17.01 -10.96
N HIS A 64 -21.66 17.67 -10.94
CA HIS A 64 -21.45 18.99 -11.54
C HIS A 64 -20.79 18.95 -12.92
N GLY A 65 -20.73 17.77 -13.56
CA GLY A 65 -20.15 17.60 -14.88
C GLY A 65 -18.62 17.78 -14.90
N ALA A 66 -17.94 17.53 -13.79
CA ALA A 66 -16.48 17.58 -13.66
C ALA A 66 -15.87 16.22 -13.35
N ARG A 67 -14.60 16.07 -13.69
CA ARG A 67 -13.79 14.92 -13.30
C ARG A 67 -13.14 15.19 -11.94
N GLY A 68 -12.89 14.15 -11.16
CA GLY A 68 -12.34 14.28 -9.81
C GLY A 68 -10.97 14.98 -9.77
N ASP A 69 -10.12 14.70 -10.77
CA ASP A 69 -8.82 15.34 -10.96
C ASP A 69 -8.93 16.86 -11.22
N GLU A 70 -9.96 17.30 -11.95
CA GLU A 70 -10.21 18.72 -12.22
C GLU A 70 -10.49 19.52 -10.94
N ILE A 71 -11.05 18.89 -9.90
CA ILE A 71 -11.35 19.56 -8.63
C ILE A 71 -10.06 20.07 -7.95
N PHE A 72 -8.97 19.32 -8.07
CA PHE A 72 -7.67 19.70 -7.49
C PHE A 72 -6.89 20.68 -8.38
N SER A 73 -7.25 20.76 -9.66
CA SER A 73 -6.56 21.65 -10.62
C SER A 73 -6.65 23.13 -10.23
N ALA A 74 -5.75 23.95 -10.79
CA ALA A 74 -5.81 25.41 -10.69
C ALA A 74 -6.88 26.04 -11.60
N ALA A 75 -7.59 25.24 -12.42
CA ALA A 75 -8.56 25.75 -13.38
C ALA A 75 -9.71 26.50 -12.69
N LYS A 76 -10.03 27.67 -13.24
CA LYS A 76 -11.04 28.61 -12.74
C LYS A 76 -12.29 28.68 -13.62
N SER A 77 -12.49 27.74 -14.54
CA SER A 77 -13.73 27.66 -15.31
C SER A 77 -14.92 27.54 -14.35
N ASN A 78 -16.04 28.19 -14.69
CA ASN A 78 -17.21 28.22 -13.81
C ASN A 78 -17.62 26.81 -13.39
N ARG A 79 -17.69 25.87 -14.34
CA ARG A 79 -17.99 24.45 -14.09
C ARG A 79 -17.13 23.85 -12.97
N VAL A 80 -15.81 23.96 -13.08
CA VAL A 80 -14.87 23.38 -12.11
C VAL A 80 -14.89 24.16 -10.80
N ALA A 81 -15.05 25.49 -10.84
CA ALA A 81 -15.16 26.31 -9.65
C ALA A 81 -16.41 25.96 -8.82
N TYR A 82 -17.56 25.82 -9.45
CA TYR A 82 -18.80 25.38 -8.79
C TYR A 82 -18.68 23.97 -8.24
N ALA A 83 -18.15 23.02 -9.03
CA ALA A 83 -17.94 21.64 -8.59
C ALA A 83 -17.01 21.56 -7.36
N ARG A 84 -15.90 22.33 -7.36
CA ARG A 84 -14.97 22.40 -6.24
C ARG A 84 -15.61 22.97 -4.98
N GLN A 85 -16.38 24.05 -5.10
CA GLN A 85 -17.09 24.63 -3.96
C GLN A 85 -18.12 23.64 -3.37
N ALA A 86 -18.82 22.88 -4.22
CA ALA A 86 -19.71 21.81 -3.76
C ALA A 86 -18.94 20.73 -3.00
N ALA A 87 -17.83 20.25 -3.58
CA ALA A 87 -17.02 19.20 -2.98
C ALA A 87 -16.46 19.61 -1.61
N ILE A 88 -16.02 20.86 -1.48
CA ILE A 88 -15.58 21.43 -0.19
C ILE A 88 -16.69 21.36 0.86
N CYS A 89 -17.91 21.78 0.51
CA CYS A 89 -19.05 21.73 1.44
C CYS A 89 -19.42 20.28 1.80
N ALA A 90 -19.45 19.39 0.81
CA ALA A 90 -19.76 17.98 1.02
C ALA A 90 -18.75 17.29 1.94
N VAL A 91 -17.45 17.57 1.77
CA VAL A 91 -16.40 17.05 2.66
C VAL A 91 -16.60 17.56 4.09
N LYS A 92 -16.91 18.85 4.27
CA LYS A 92 -17.15 19.41 5.62
C LYS A 92 -18.41 18.85 6.29
N VAL A 93 -19.45 18.57 5.52
CA VAL A 93 -20.67 17.90 6.03
C VAL A 93 -20.38 16.44 6.42
N ALA A 94 -19.60 15.73 5.61
CA ALA A 94 -19.24 14.33 5.88
C ALA A 94 -18.25 14.19 7.04
N ARG A 95 -17.37 15.18 7.24
CA ARG A 95 -16.36 15.22 8.30
C ARG A 95 -16.42 16.55 9.05
N PRO A 96 -17.43 16.73 9.93
CA PRO A 96 -17.58 17.96 10.71
C PRO A 96 -16.40 18.18 11.67
N ASP A 97 -15.73 17.10 12.07
CA ASP A 97 -14.53 17.07 12.91
C ASP A 97 -13.30 17.72 12.24
N MET A 98 -13.26 17.82 10.91
CA MET A 98 -12.12 18.43 10.21
C MET A 98 -12.12 19.95 10.31
N THR A 99 -10.99 20.52 10.72
CA THR A 99 -10.76 21.97 10.70
C THR A 99 -10.69 22.49 9.27
N LEU A 100 -10.99 23.79 9.07
CA LEU A 100 -10.90 24.42 7.74
C LEU A 100 -9.48 24.32 7.15
N MET A 101 -8.45 24.32 8.01
CA MET A 101 -7.06 24.11 7.62
C MET A 101 -6.84 22.70 7.05
N HIS A 102 -7.38 21.67 7.69
CA HIS A 102 -7.28 20.30 7.18
C HIS A 102 -8.04 20.11 5.87
N VAL A 103 -9.25 20.69 5.76
CA VAL A 103 -9.99 20.69 4.49
C VAL A 103 -9.17 21.40 3.39
N GLY A 104 -8.56 22.55 3.71
CA GLY A 104 -7.67 23.25 2.80
C GLY A 104 -6.53 22.38 2.28
N ARG A 105 -5.86 21.64 3.18
CA ARG A 105 -4.79 20.69 2.80
C ARG A 105 -5.28 19.60 1.85
N VAL A 106 -6.49 19.05 2.05
CA VAL A 106 -7.07 18.04 1.16
C VAL A 106 -7.23 18.57 -0.27
N PHE A 107 -7.67 19.83 -0.41
CA PHE A 107 -7.88 20.47 -1.71
C PHE A 107 -6.65 21.24 -2.25
N GLY A 108 -5.55 21.30 -1.50
CA GLY A 108 -4.38 22.12 -1.83
C GLY A 108 -4.68 23.62 -1.87
N ARG A 109 -5.54 24.13 -0.97
CA ARG A 109 -6.00 25.53 -0.93
C ARG A 109 -5.90 26.13 0.46
N ASP A 110 -5.79 27.44 0.52
CA ASP A 110 -5.83 28.19 1.78
C ASP A 110 -7.21 28.07 2.45
N HIS A 111 -7.20 27.99 3.78
CA HIS A 111 -8.41 27.91 4.60
C HIS A 111 -9.37 29.09 4.40
N THR A 112 -8.86 30.27 4.02
CA THR A 112 -9.67 31.45 3.65
C THR A 112 -10.46 31.22 2.36
N THR A 113 -9.89 30.49 1.40
CA THR A 113 -10.57 30.06 0.17
C THR A 113 -11.69 29.06 0.50
N ILE A 114 -11.42 28.14 1.42
CA ILE A 114 -12.43 27.19 1.93
C ILE A 114 -13.59 27.93 2.58
N LEU A 115 -13.29 28.88 3.47
CA LEU A 115 -14.29 29.72 4.14
C LEU A 115 -15.14 30.52 3.14
N SER A 116 -14.50 31.12 2.12
CA SER A 116 -15.21 31.84 1.06
C SER A 116 -16.14 30.91 0.26
N ALA A 117 -15.68 29.70 -0.08
CA ALA A 117 -16.49 28.70 -0.79
C ALA A 117 -17.72 28.28 0.01
N MET A 118 -17.56 28.05 1.32
CA MET A 118 -18.66 27.69 2.22
C MET A 118 -19.69 28.80 2.35
N ARG A 119 -19.25 30.06 2.56
CA ARG A 119 -20.14 31.22 2.66
C ARG A 119 -20.96 31.42 1.39
N LYS A 120 -20.36 31.28 0.21
CA LYS A 120 -21.06 31.38 -1.08
C LYS A 120 -22.15 30.33 -1.27
N ARG A 121 -22.04 29.19 -0.59
CA ARG A 121 -23.01 28.09 -0.60
C ARG A 121 -24.00 28.15 0.56
N GLY A 122 -23.97 29.20 1.37
CA GLY A 122 -24.87 29.38 2.51
C GLY A 122 -24.51 28.59 3.76
N PHE A 123 -23.33 27.94 3.80
CA PHE A 123 -22.85 27.28 5.01
C PHE A 123 -22.33 28.32 5.99
N ARG A 124 -22.94 28.36 7.18
CA ARG A 124 -22.41 29.06 8.34
C ARG A 124 -21.55 28.08 9.14
N SER A 125 -20.30 28.44 9.38
CA SER A 125 -19.52 27.79 10.44
C SER A 125 -20.11 28.27 11.76
N GLU A 126 -20.82 27.39 12.47
CA GLU A 126 -21.14 27.59 13.88
C GLU A 126 -19.86 27.56 14.72
#